data_AF-A0A7W7YCT4-F1
#
_entry.id   AF-A0A7W7YCT4-F1
#
_cell.length_a   1.000
_cell.length_b   1.000
_cell.length_c   1.000
_cell.angle_alpha   90.00
_cell.angle_beta   90.00
_cell.angle_gamma   90.00
#
_symmetry.space_group_name_H-M   'P 1'
#
loop_
_entity.id
_entity.type
_entity.pdbx_description
1 polymer ?
#
loop_
_entity_poly.entity_id
_entity_poly.type
_entity_poly.pdbx_seq_one_letter_code
_entity_poly.pdbx_strand_id
1 'polypeptide(L)' 'MPPPPRYSPAEKATLIAAARAQIRQGISRKEVAHRLGVNLASLSGWLRESTLNMLYPPAPPTMPRNRSA' A
#
# COMPACT_ATOMS: atom_id res chain seq x y z
N MET A 1 -5.55 -25.79 -0.43
CA MET A 1 -5.05 -24.57 0.26
C MET A 1 -4.80 -23.50 -0.78
N PRO A 2 -5.24 -22.24 -0.59
CA PRO A 2 -4.81 -21.14 -1.44
C PRO A 2 -3.30 -20.94 -1.28
N PRO A 3 -2.57 -20.54 -2.34
CA PRO A 3 -1.15 -20.23 -2.23
C PRO A 3 -0.97 -19.07 -1.22
N PRO A 4 0.13 -19.08 -0.43
CA PRO A 4 0.41 -17.97 0.45
C PRO A 4 0.51 -16.68 -0.38
N PRO A 5 0.01 -15.55 0.15
CA PRO A 5 0.17 -14.27 -0.52
C PRO A 5 1.66 -14.04 -0.79
N ARG A 6 1.99 -13.75 -2.05
CA ARG A 6 3.39 -13.62 -2.52
C ARG A 6 4.19 -12.52 -1.79
N TYR A 7 3.50 -11.59 -1.13
CA TYR A 7 4.11 -10.47 -0.43
C TYR A 7 3.46 -10.30 0.94
N SER A 8 4.27 -10.26 1.99
CA SER A 8 3.83 -9.87 3.32
C SER A 8 3.41 -8.39 3.34
N PRO A 9 2.53 -7.97 4.26
CA PRO A 9 2.13 -6.56 4.37
C PRO A 9 3.31 -5.61 4.60
N ALA A 10 4.34 -6.06 5.34
CA ALA A 10 5.57 -5.30 5.54
C ALA A 10 6.39 -5.15 4.23
N GLU A 11 6.54 -6.24 3.48
CA GLU A 11 7.24 -6.22 2.17
C GLU A 11 6.51 -5.32 1.18
N LYS A 12 5.17 -5.39 1.14
CA LYS A 12 4.34 -4.51 0.33
C LYS A 12 4.58 -3.04 0.68
N ALA A 13 4.65 -2.68 1.96
CA ALA A 13 4.92 -1.30 2.38
C ALA A 13 6.29 -0.80 1.89
N THR A 14 7.33 -1.64 1.98
CA THR A 14 8.67 -1.33 1.48
C THR A 14 8.68 -1.11 -0.04
N LEU A 15 8.00 -1.98 -0.79
CA LEU A 15 7.86 -1.86 -2.24
C LEU A 15 7.12 -0.58 -2.65
N ILE A 16 6.05 -0.22 -1.95
CA ILE A 16 5.30 1.02 -2.19
C ILE A 16 6.18 2.25 -1.92
N ALA A 17 6.94 2.24 -0.82
CA ALA A 17 7.83 3.35 -0.47
C ALA A 17 8.94 3.53 -1.53
N ALA A 18 9.59 2.43 -1.93
CA ALA A 18 10.61 2.42 -2.98
C ALA A 18 10.03 2.89 -4.33
N ALA A 19 8.83 2.44 -4.69
CA ALA A 19 8.16 2.87 -5.90
C ALA A 19 7.85 4.37 -5.90
N ARG A 20 7.38 4.93 -4.77
CA ARG A 20 7.12 6.37 -4.64
C ARG A 20 8.40 7.19 -4.78
N ALA A 21 9.52 6.74 -4.20
CA ALA A 21 10.80 7.42 -4.35
C ALA A 21 11.25 7.48 -5.82
N GLN A 22 11.14 6.38 -6.55
CA GLN A 22 11.47 6.33 -7.98
C GLN A 22 10.52 7.18 -8.84
N ILE A 23 9.21 7.17 -8.55
CA ILE A 23 8.25 8.03 -9.25
C ILE A 23 8.55 9.51 -9.02
N ARG A 24 8.99 9.90 -7.81
CA ARG A 24 9.42 11.28 -7.52
C ARG A 24 10.66 11.70 -8.30
N GLN A 25 11.51 10.75 -8.68
CA GLN A 25 12.66 10.97 -9.57
C GLN A 25 12.27 11.03 -11.06
N GLY A 26 10.97 10.93 -11.38
CA GLY A 26 10.47 10.95 -12.76
C GLY A 26 10.47 9.58 -13.45
N ILE A 27 10.75 8.49 -12.73
CA ILE A 27 10.73 7.15 -13.30
C ILE A 27 9.29 6.70 -13.53
N SER A 28 9.01 6.20 -14.74
CA SER A 28 7.70 5.69 -15.12
C SER A 28 7.29 4.48 -14.29
N ARG A 29 5.99 4.39 -13.94
CA ARG A 29 5.44 3.28 -13.13
C ARG A 29 5.72 1.89 -13.72
N LYS A 30 5.74 1.78 -15.06
CA LYS A 30 6.07 0.54 -15.78
C LYS A 30 7.51 0.09 -15.51
N GLU A 31 8.45 1.03 -15.54
CA GLU A 31 9.87 0.77 -15.27
C GLU A 31 10.08 0.43 -13.79
N VAL A 32 9.43 1.16 -12.89
CA VAL A 32 9.46 0.86 -11.45
C VAL A 32 8.93 -0.55 -11.17
N ALA A 33 7.82 -0.94 -11.80
CA ALA A 33 7.25 -2.28 -11.68
C ALA A 33 8.22 -3.37 -12.17
N HIS A 34 8.86 -3.13 -13.31
CA HIS A 34 9.86 -4.03 -13.88
C HIS A 34 11.08 -4.19 -12.97
N ARG A 35 11.63 -3.08 -12.45
CA ARG A 35 12.77 -3.08 -11.52
C ARG A 35 12.48 -3.79 -10.19
N LEU A 36 11.24 -3.68 -9.71
CA LEU A 36 10.80 -4.31 -8.46
C LEU A 36 10.29 -5.74 -8.67
N GLY A 37 10.19 -6.23 -9.91
CA GLY A 37 9.65 -7.56 -10.21
C GLY A 37 8.15 -7.71 -9.90
N VAL A 38 7.42 -6.61 -9.81
CA VAL A 38 5.98 -6.59 -9.48
C VAL A 38 5.14 -6.32 -10.71
N ASN A 39 3.91 -6.81 -10.72
CA ASN A 39 2.97 -6.50 -11.79
C ASN A 39 2.53 -5.03 -11.68
N LEU A 40 2.52 -4.31 -12.80
CA LEU A 40 2.11 -2.90 -12.88
C LEU A 40 0.69 -2.66 -12.34
N ALA A 41 -0.23 -3.60 -12.59
CA ALA A 41 -1.60 -3.52 -12.09
C ALA A 41 -1.63 -3.58 -10.55
N SER A 42 -0.87 -4.50 -9.97
CA SER A 42 -0.72 -4.62 -8.51
C SER A 42 -0.09 -3.38 -7.90
N LEU A 43 1.00 -2.89 -8.50
CA LEU A 43 1.67 -1.67 -8.02
C LEU A 43 0.74 -0.45 -8.07
N SER A 44 -0.04 -0.29 -9.14
CA SER A 44 -0.98 0.82 -9.27
C SER A 44 -2.11 0.73 -8.24
N GLY A 45 -2.64 -0.46 -7.99
CA GLY A 45 -3.62 -0.69 -6.92
C GLY A 45 -3.06 -0.34 -5.55
N TRP A 46 -1.85 -0.81 -5.24
CA TRP A 46 -1.20 -0.56 -3.96
C TRP A 46 -0.86 0.92 -3.71
N LEU A 47 -0.40 1.64 -4.74
CA LEU A 47 -0.15 3.08 -4.64
C LEU A 47 -1.44 3.85 -4.37
N ARG A 48 -2.54 3.46 -5.03
CA ARG A 48 -3.84 4.09 -4.82
C ARG A 48 -4.36 3.83 -3.41
N GLU A 49 -4.34 2.58 -2.96
CA GLU A 49 -4.74 2.18 -1.60
C GLU A 49 -3.89 2.87 -0.53
N SER A 50 -2.57 2.92 -0.72
CA SER A 50 -1.66 3.61 0.20
C SER A 50 -1.92 5.12 0.26
N THR A 51 -2.26 5.74 -0.87
CA THR A 51 -2.64 7.16 -0.91
C THR A 51 -3.96 7.39 -0.17
N LEU A 52 -4.94 6.51 -0.36
CA LEU A 52 -6.22 6.59 0.35
C LEU A 52 -6.04 6.41 1.86
N ASN A 53 -5.22 5.46 2.30
CA ASN A 53 -4.94 5.26 3.72
C ASN A 53 -4.20 6.46 4.36
N MET A 54 -3.37 7.18 3.58
CA MET A 54 -2.74 8.43 4.06
C MET A 54 -3.72 9.61 4.11
N LEU A 55 -4.64 9.70 3.14
CA LEU A 55 -5.58 10.83 3.05
C LEU A 55 -6.81 10.65 3.95
N TYR A 56 -7.24 9.41 4.11
CA TYR A 56 -8.34 8.99 4.97
C TYR A 56 -7.82 7.86 5.86
N PRO A 57 -7.05 8.19 6.92
CA PRO A 57 -6.75 7.20 7.93
C PRO A 57 -8.09 6.65 8.45
N PRO A 58 -8.24 5.32 8.59
CA PRO A 58 -9.46 4.75 9.12
C PRO A 58 -9.74 5.42 10.48
N ALA A 59 -10.97 5.91 10.64
CA ALA A 59 -11.38 6.55 11.88
C ALA A 59 -11.01 5.62 13.05
N PRO A 60 -10.42 6.17 14.14
CA PRO A 60 -10.11 5.34 15.30
C PRO A 60 -11.38 4.59 15.70
N PRO A 61 -11.29 3.29 16.00
CA PRO A 61 -12.46 2.51 16.38
C PRO A 61 -13.16 3.26 17.51
N THR A 62 -14.40 3.69 17.26
CA THR A 62 -15.21 4.40 18.24
C THR A 62 -15.35 3.49 19.44
N MET A 63 -14.56 3.76 20.47
CA MET A 63 -14.62 3.03 21.73
C MET A 63 -16.07 3.11 22.21
N PRO A 64 -16.72 1.97 22.53
CA PRO A 64 -18.12 1.99 22.94
C PRO A 64 -18.23 2.93 24.13
N ARG A 65 -19.01 4.00 23.95
CA ARG A 65 -19.28 5.00 24.98
C ARG A 65 -19.93 4.25 26.13
N ASN A 66 -19.12 3.93 27.13
CA ASN A 66 -19.55 3.26 28.34
C ASN A 66 -20.62 4.15 28.97
N ARG A 67 -21.90 3.77 28.80
CA ARG A 67 -23.01 4.40 29.54
C ARG A 67 -22.88 3.89 30.97
N SER A 68 -22.05 4.57 31.74
CA SER A 68 -22.03 4.39 33.18
C SER A 68 -23.29 5.03 33.77
N ALA A 69 -24.09 4.17 34.42
CA ALA A 69 -25.12 4.39 35.43
C ALA A 69 -26.25 5.40 35.14
#